data_AF-A0A917H7G2-F1
#
_entry.id   AF-A0A917H7G2-F1
#
_cell.length_a   1.000
_cell.length_b   1.000
_cell.length_c   1.000
_cell.angle_alpha   90.00
_cell.angle_beta   90.00
_cell.angle_gamma   90.00
#
_symmetry.space_group_name_H-M   'P 1'
#
loop_
_entity.id
_entity.type
_entity.pdbx_description
1 polymer ?
#
loop_
_entity_poly.entity_id
_entity_poly.type
_entity_poly.pdbx_seq_one_letter_code
_entity_poly.pdbx_strand_id
1 'polypeptide(L)'
;MIASMEYVEILDHSEELGKMILHSDVMESYENSRKALQEDKKAQQLIKAFIDIKDQYEDVQRFGRYHPDYNQIMKAVRSTKREMDMNDKVAAFKIAERNLQKLLDEISQLVAISASEQIKAPKDGAALSDGGCGCGSGSGGCGCQAS
;
A
#
# COMPACT_ATOMS: atom_id res chain seq x y z
N MET A 1 19.34 29.48 5.13
CA MET A 1 19.51 28.02 5.19
C MET A 1 20.88 27.77 5.77
N ILE A 2 21.00 27.19 6.96
CA ILE A 2 22.30 26.91 7.57
C ILE A 2 22.78 25.61 6.93
N ALA A 3 23.58 25.72 5.87
CA ALA A 3 24.26 24.57 5.27
C ALA A 3 25.52 24.30 6.10
N SER A 4 25.40 23.50 7.15
CA SER A 4 26.57 22.93 7.81
C SER A 4 27.12 21.80 6.93
N MET A 5 28.43 21.55 7.02
CA MET A 5 29.07 20.43 6.31
C MET A 5 28.40 19.09 6.66
N GLU A 6 28.00 18.92 7.92
CA GLU A 6 27.27 17.75 8.43
C GLU A 6 25.95 17.51 7.68
N TYR A 7 25.22 18.57 7.33
CA TYR A 7 23.95 18.41 6.60
C TYR A 7 24.18 17.95 5.16
N VAL A 8 25.28 18.39 4.53
CA VAL A 8 25.68 17.94 3.19
C VAL A 8 26.05 16.46 3.21
N GLU A 9 26.85 16.04 4.19
CA GLU A 9 27.24 14.62 4.36
C GLU A 9 26.03 13.70 4.54
N ILE A 10 25.03 14.11 5.33
CA ILE A 10 23.79 13.34 5.51
C ILE A 10 23.02 13.20 4.19
N LEU A 11 22.94 14.28 3.40
CA LEU A 11 22.25 14.24 2.10
C LEU A 11 22.97 13.32 1.11
N ASP A 12 24.30 13.40 1.03
CA ASP A 12 25.11 12.56 0.16
C ASP A 12 24.93 11.07 0.48
N HIS A 13 25.00 10.70 1.77
CA HIS A 13 24.75 9.33 2.21
C HIS A 13 23.30 8.89 1.97
N SER A 14 22.33 9.79 2.11
CA SER A 14 20.92 9.48 1.83
C SER A 14 20.70 9.21 0.34
N GLU A 15 21.38 9.95 -0.54
CA GLU A 15 21.33 9.74 -1.99
C GLU A 15 21.99 8.40 -2.37
N GLU A 16 23.14 8.07 -1.78
CA GLU A 16 23.82 6.79 -1.99
C GLU A 16 22.92 5.61 -1.57
N LEU A 17 22.32 5.68 -0.38
CA LEU A 17 21.37 4.69 0.09
C LEU A 17 20.17 4.56 -0.86
N GLY A 18 19.62 5.69 -1.34
CA GLY A 18 18.56 5.69 -2.34
C GLY A 18 18.96 4.97 -3.63
N LYS A 19 20.17 5.20 -4.13
CA LYS A 19 20.72 4.50 -5.30
C LYS A 19 20.84 3.00 -5.04
N MET A 20 21.30 2.59 -3.86
CA MET A 20 21.39 1.16 -3.50
C MET A 20 20.02 0.49 -3.53
N ILE A 21 18.98 1.13 -2.98
CA ILE A 21 17.60 0.62 -3.03
C ILE A 21 17.13 0.49 -4.48
N LEU A 22 17.38 1.51 -5.31
CA LEU A 22 16.97 1.52 -6.72
C LEU A 22 17.61 0.40 -7.55
N HIS A 23 18.83 -0.01 -7.22
CA HIS A 23 19.56 -1.09 -7.90
C HIS A 23 19.41 -2.45 -7.19
N SER A 24 18.54 -2.56 -6.20
CA SER A 24 18.30 -3.81 -5.49
C SER A 24 17.39 -4.76 -6.27
N ASP A 25 17.59 -6.06 -6.07
CA ASP A 25 16.75 -7.13 -6.63
C ASP A 25 15.26 -6.97 -6.23
N VAL A 26 15.00 -6.37 -5.06
CA VAL A 26 13.64 -6.09 -4.56
C VAL A 26 12.96 -5.02 -5.40
N MET A 27 13.69 -3.94 -5.74
CA MET A 27 13.18 -2.89 -6.63
C MET A 27 13.01 -3.41 -8.06
N GLU A 28 13.96 -4.21 -8.56
CA GLU A 28 13.83 -4.85 -9.87
C GLU A 28 12.59 -5.74 -9.95
N SER A 29 12.35 -6.57 -8.92
CA SER A 29 11.16 -7.42 -8.83
C SER A 29 9.87 -6.60 -8.80
N TYR A 30 9.87 -5.48 -8.08
CA TYR A 30 8.75 -4.53 -8.06
C TYR A 30 8.47 -3.96 -9.45
N GLU A 31 9.46 -3.39 -10.12
CA GLU A 31 9.28 -2.78 -11.45
C GLU A 31 8.85 -3.81 -12.50
N ASN A 32 9.44 -5.01 -12.48
CA ASN A 32 9.06 -6.10 -13.38
C ASN A 32 7.60 -6.53 -13.18
N SER A 33 7.18 -6.71 -11.92
CA SER A 33 5.80 -7.08 -11.61
C SER A 33 4.80 -5.96 -11.95
N ARG A 34 5.20 -4.70 -11.74
CA ARG A 34 4.42 -3.50 -12.09
C ARG A 34 4.19 -3.41 -13.60
N LYS A 35 5.25 -3.59 -14.39
CA LYS A 35 5.16 -3.61 -15.85
C LYS A 35 4.27 -4.75 -16.33
N ALA A 36 4.46 -5.96 -15.81
CA ALA A 36 3.65 -7.11 -16.16
C ALA A 36 2.16 -6.91 -15.83
N LEU A 37 1.84 -6.21 -14.73
CA LEU A 37 0.48 -5.84 -14.37
C LEU A 37 -0.12 -4.81 -15.35
N GLN A 38 0.66 -3.79 -15.72
CA GLN A 38 0.22 -2.73 -16.63
C GLN A 38 -0.06 -3.24 -18.05
N GLU A 39 0.73 -4.20 -18.51
CA GLU A 39 0.58 -4.80 -19.85
C GLU A 39 -0.57 -5.82 -19.92
N ASP A 40 -1.00 -6.38 -18.78
CA ASP A 40 -2.07 -7.39 -18.74
C ASP A 40 -3.46 -6.75 -18.82
N LYS A 41 -4.09 -6.85 -20.00
CA LYS A 41 -5.42 -6.29 -20.26
C LYS A 41 -6.50 -6.80 -19.30
N LYS A 42 -6.44 -8.07 -18.90
CA LYS A 42 -7.45 -8.68 -18.01
C LYS A 42 -7.31 -8.11 -16.60
N ALA A 43 -6.09 -8.00 -16.08
CA ALA A 43 -5.82 -7.39 -14.79
C ALA A 43 -6.27 -5.92 -14.77
N GLN A 44 -6.00 -5.15 -15.83
CA GLN A 44 -6.48 -3.78 -15.95
C GLN A 44 -8.02 -3.67 -15.95
N GLN A 45 -8.71 -4.60 -16.62
CA GLN A 45 -10.18 -4.67 -16.58
C GLN A 45 -10.71 -4.96 -15.17
N LEU A 46 -10.10 -5.92 -14.46
CA LEU A 46 -10.47 -6.28 -13.09
C LEU A 46 -10.22 -5.14 -12.11
N ILE A 47 -9.07 -4.46 -12.23
CA ILE A 47 -8.74 -3.28 -11.43
C ILE A 47 -9.77 -2.18 -11.66
N LYS A 48 -10.10 -1.90 -12.93
CA LYS A 48 -11.09 -0.89 -13.27
C LYS A 48 -12.47 -1.24 -12.68
N ALA A 49 -12.92 -2.48 -12.86
CA ALA A 49 -14.19 -2.92 -12.29
C ALA A 49 -14.24 -2.78 -10.76
N PHE A 50 -13.10 -3.04 -10.08
CA PHE A 50 -13.00 -2.86 -8.64
C PHE A 50 -13.03 -1.39 -8.22
N ILE A 51 -12.36 -0.50 -8.96
CA ILE A 51 -12.42 0.96 -8.72
C ILE A 51 -13.85 1.47 -8.92
N ASP A 52 -14.50 1.11 -10.03
CA ASP A 52 -15.86 1.57 -10.34
C ASP A 52 -16.88 1.18 -9.26
N ILE A 53 -16.79 -0.03 -8.70
CA ILE A 53 -17.69 -0.45 -7.60
C ILE A 53 -17.29 0.16 -6.25
N LYS A 54 -16.01 0.47 -6.05
CA LYS A 54 -15.52 1.14 -4.84
C LYS A 54 -16.07 2.57 -4.76
N ASP A 55 -16.12 3.28 -5.88
CA ASP A 55 -16.70 4.63 -5.94
C ASP A 55 -18.19 4.61 -5.57
N GLN A 56 -18.95 3.65 -6.11
CA GLN A 56 -20.36 3.43 -5.72
C GLN A 56 -20.50 3.07 -4.24
N TYR A 57 -19.57 2.29 -3.70
CA TYR A 57 -19.55 1.96 -2.28
C TYR A 57 -19.27 3.17 -1.39
N GLU A 58 -18.36 4.06 -1.77
CA GLU A 58 -18.08 5.28 -1.00
C GLU A 58 -19.32 6.18 -0.90
N ASP A 59 -20.09 6.30 -1.98
CA ASP A 59 -21.35 7.04 -1.99
C ASP A 59 -22.40 6.43 -1.04
N VAL A 60 -22.52 5.10 -1.06
CA VAL A 60 -23.46 4.37 -0.21
C VAL A 60 -23.02 4.29 1.24
N GLN A 61 -21.71 4.22 1.49
CA GLN A 61 -21.14 4.20 2.84
C GLN A 61 -21.45 5.49 3.60
N ARG A 62 -21.61 6.64 2.93
CA ARG A 62 -22.02 7.91 3.55
C ARG A 62 -23.36 7.82 4.29
N PHE A 63 -24.29 7.04 3.76
CA PHE A 63 -25.61 6.80 4.36
C PHE A 63 -25.62 5.56 5.28
N GLY A 64 -24.58 4.74 5.20
CA GLY A 64 -24.41 3.54 6.00
C GLY A 64 -25.47 2.47 5.69
N ARG A 65 -25.80 1.67 6.71
CA ARG A 65 -26.66 0.48 6.58
C ARG A 65 -28.11 0.77 6.16
N TYR A 66 -28.53 2.03 6.15
CA TYR A 66 -29.89 2.44 5.81
C TYR A 66 -30.07 2.74 4.31
N HIS A 67 -28.99 2.71 3.52
CA HIS A 67 -29.10 2.83 2.06
C HIS A 67 -29.77 1.57 1.48
N PRO A 68 -30.76 1.71 0.57
CA PRO A 68 -31.49 0.56 0.01
C PRO A 68 -30.55 -0.46 -0.66
N ASP A 69 -29.50 0.01 -1.33
CA ASP A 69 -28.56 -0.84 -2.07
C ASP A 69 -27.33 -1.28 -1.24
N TYR A 70 -27.27 -0.97 0.07
CA TYR A 70 -26.08 -1.21 0.91
C TYR A 70 -25.57 -2.65 0.83
N ASN A 71 -26.45 -3.63 1.03
CA ASN A 71 -26.09 -5.04 1.03
C ASN A 71 -25.65 -5.54 -0.36
N GLN A 72 -26.28 -5.03 -1.42
CA GLN A 72 -25.94 -5.38 -2.80
C GLN A 72 -24.54 -4.87 -3.15
N ILE A 73 -24.26 -3.61 -2.85
CA ILE A 73 -22.97 -2.98 -3.14
C ILE A 73 -21.87 -3.60 -2.30
N MET A 74 -22.12 -3.87 -1.01
CA MET A 74 -21.15 -4.60 -0.15
C MET A 74 -20.79 -5.98 -0.72
N LYS A 75 -21.78 -6.71 -1.25
CA LYS A 75 -21.54 -8.01 -1.90
C LYS A 75 -20.73 -7.85 -3.17
N ALA A 76 -21.05 -6.85 -4.00
CA ALA A 76 -20.37 -6.56 -5.25
C ALA A 76 -18.90 -6.15 -5.03
N VAL A 77 -18.62 -5.26 -4.07
CA VAL A 77 -17.25 -4.89 -3.69
C VAL A 77 -16.44 -6.13 -3.31
N ARG A 78 -16.99 -7.00 -2.46
CA ARG A 78 -16.30 -8.23 -2.04
C ARG A 78 -16.05 -9.20 -3.19
N SER A 79 -17.01 -9.39 -4.09
CA SER A 79 -16.84 -10.29 -5.23
C SER A 79 -15.81 -9.75 -6.22
N THR A 80 -15.90 -8.47 -6.58
CA THR A 80 -14.98 -7.85 -7.54
C THR A 80 -13.57 -7.76 -6.99
N LYS A 81 -13.42 -7.44 -5.69
CA LYS A 81 -12.12 -7.49 -5.01
C LYS A 81 -11.51 -8.89 -5.07
N ARG A 82 -12.30 -9.93 -4.77
CA ARG A 82 -11.84 -11.32 -4.82
C ARG A 82 -11.41 -11.73 -6.23
N GLU A 83 -12.18 -11.34 -7.24
CA GLU A 83 -11.83 -11.63 -8.64
C GLU A 83 -10.52 -10.96 -9.06
N MET A 84 -10.33 -9.69 -8.68
CA MET A 84 -9.09 -8.95 -8.89
C MET A 84 -7.91 -9.58 -8.14
N ASP A 85 -8.06 -9.89 -6.85
CA ASP A 85 -7.01 -10.46 -6.01
C ASP A 85 -6.57 -11.87 -6.48
N MET A 86 -7.45 -12.61 -7.16
CA MET A 86 -7.16 -13.93 -7.73
C MET A 86 -6.42 -13.87 -9.08
N ASN A 87 -6.22 -12.68 -9.66
CA ASN A 87 -5.40 -12.55 -10.87
C ASN A 87 -3.91 -12.65 -10.52
N ASP A 88 -3.20 -13.53 -11.21
CA ASP A 88 -1.78 -13.81 -10.94
C ASP A 88 -0.88 -12.57 -11.03
N LYS A 89 -1.15 -11.65 -11.96
CA LYS A 89 -0.36 -10.41 -12.13
C LYS A 89 -0.63 -9.43 -11.00
N VAL A 90 -1.89 -9.31 -10.56
CA VAL A 90 -2.26 -8.49 -9.39
C VAL A 90 -1.58 -9.06 -8.13
N ALA A 91 -1.68 -10.37 -7.93
CA ALA A 91 -1.08 -11.03 -6.77
C ALA A 91 0.46 -10.88 -6.76
N ALA A 92 1.12 -11.11 -7.89
CA ALA A 92 2.57 -10.94 -8.02
C ALA A 92 3.02 -9.51 -7.72
N PHE A 93 2.32 -8.51 -8.28
CA PHE A 93 2.60 -7.10 -7.98
C PHE A 93 2.41 -6.78 -6.49
N LYS A 94 1.31 -7.23 -5.87
CA LYS A 94 1.04 -7.01 -4.44
C LYS A 94 2.08 -7.67 -3.53
N ILE A 95 2.66 -8.80 -3.94
CA ILE A 95 3.77 -9.44 -3.21
C ILE A 95 5.03 -8.59 -3.33
N ALA A 96 5.39 -8.16 -4.55
CA ALA A 96 6.59 -7.35 -4.76
C ALA A 96 6.50 -5.98 -4.06
N GLU A 97 5.34 -5.32 -4.12
CA GLU A 97 5.04 -4.09 -3.38
C GLU A 97 5.24 -4.27 -1.87
N ARG A 98 4.73 -5.36 -1.29
CA ARG A 98 4.92 -5.64 0.14
C ARG A 98 6.37 -5.90 0.50
N ASN A 99 7.13 -6.56 -0.37
CA ASN A 99 8.55 -6.82 -0.12
C ASN A 99 9.37 -5.53 -0.18
N LEU A 100 9.07 -4.63 -1.13
CA LEU A 100 9.69 -3.31 -1.18
C LEU A 100 9.35 -2.48 0.06
N GLN A 101 8.08 -2.48 0.51
CA GLN A 101 7.69 -1.78 1.74
C GLN A 101 8.46 -2.30 2.96
N LYS A 102 8.57 -3.63 3.11
CA LYS A 102 9.36 -4.23 4.21
C LYS A 102 10.81 -3.78 4.21
N LEU A 103 11.45 -3.73 3.03
CA LEU A 103 12.82 -3.24 2.90
C LEU A 103 12.92 -1.79 3.37
N LEU A 104 11.98 -0.92 2.96
CA LEU A 104 11.95 0.48 3.36
C LEU A 104 11.69 0.65 4.88
N ASP A 105 10.81 -0.17 5.45
CA ASP A 105 10.52 -0.18 6.89
C ASP A 105 11.75 -0.61 7.71
N GLU A 106 12.47 -1.63 7.25
CA GLU A 106 13.71 -2.12 7.87
C GLU A 106 14.80 -1.05 7.85
N ILE A 107 15.01 -0.40 6.69
CA ILE A 107 15.96 0.72 6.56
C ILE A 107 15.58 1.87 7.50
N SER A 108 14.30 2.25 7.53
CA SER A 108 13.79 3.31 8.40
C SER A 108 13.99 2.98 9.88
N GLN A 109 13.80 1.71 10.26
CA GLN A 109 14.05 1.24 11.62
C GLN A 109 15.55 1.31 11.98
N LEU A 110 16.45 0.90 11.08
CA LEU A 110 17.89 0.97 11.30
C LEU A 110 18.36 2.42 11.49
N VAL A 111 17.88 3.34 10.64
CA VAL A 111 18.20 4.77 10.76
C VAL A 111 17.72 5.34 12.09
N ALA A 112 16.46 5.05 12.48
CA ALA A 112 15.91 5.54 13.75
C ALA A 112 16.71 5.07 14.97
N ILE A 113 17.04 3.79 15.04
CA ILE A 113 17.80 3.20 16.17
C ILE A 113 19.23 3.76 16.21
N SER A 114 19.85 4.03 15.05
CA SER A 114 21.19 4.63 15.00
C SER A 114 21.22 6.05 15.57
N ALA A 115 20.11 6.79 15.52
CA ALA A 115 20.00 8.12 16.10
C ALA A 115 19.63 8.06 17.60
N SER A 116 18.72 7.18 17.98
CA SER A 116 18.37 6.91 19.38
C SER A 116 17.49 5.67 19.50
N GLU A 117 17.79 4.81 20.47
CA GLU A 117 16.98 3.62 20.80
C GLU A 117 15.54 3.97 21.22
N GLN A 118 15.28 5.23 21.60
CA GLN A 118 13.95 5.70 22.02
C GLN A 118 13.09 6.21 20.85
N ILE A 119 13.67 6.45 19.68
CA ILE A 119 12.94 6.92 18.51
C ILE A 119 12.24 5.72 17.84
N LYS A 120 10.91 5.79 17.74
CA LYS A 120 10.12 4.81 17.02
C LYS A 120 10.04 5.19 15.54
N ALA A 121 10.60 4.37 14.66
CA ALA A 121 10.35 4.50 13.23
C ALA A 121 8.86 4.25 12.93
N PRO A 122 8.24 5.03 12.04
CA PRO A 122 6.92 4.70 11.52
C PRO A 122 7.02 3.35 10.82
N LYS A 123 6.32 2.35 11.34
CA LYS A 123 6.15 1.06 10.67
C LYS A 123 4.78 1.09 10.01
N ASP A 124 4.75 1.22 8.71
CA ASP A 124 3.49 1.02 7.99
C ASP A 124 3.04 -0.43 8.22
N GLY A 125 1.90 -0.59 8.90
CA GLY A 125 1.36 -1.89 9.31
C GLY A 125 1.56 -2.29 10.78
N ALA A 126 2.38 -1.61 11.59
CA ALA A 126 2.41 -1.86 13.05
C ALA A 126 1.32 -1.09 13.82
N ALA A 127 0.66 -0.13 13.17
CA ALA A 127 -0.49 0.61 13.69
C ALA A 127 -1.84 0.09 13.16
N LEU A 128 -1.89 -1.16 12.67
CA LEU A 128 -3.11 -1.79 12.15
C LEU A 128 -3.37 -3.13 12.84
N SER A 129 -3.35 -3.14 14.18
CA SER A 129 -3.90 -4.25 14.97
C SER A 129 -5.21 -3.87 15.69
N ASP A 130 -5.89 -2.80 15.26
CA ASP A 130 -7.32 -2.64 15.53
C ASP A 130 -7.97 -1.84 14.39
N GLY A 131 -8.42 -2.56 13.36
CA GLY A 131 -9.25 -2.03 12.27
C GLY A 131 -8.50 -1.29 11.15
N GLY A 132 -8.29 -1.96 10.01
CA GLY A 132 -7.99 -1.27 8.76
C GLY A 132 -7.13 -2.07 7.80
N CYS A 133 -7.75 -2.67 6.78
CA CYS A 133 -7.02 -3.11 5.60
C CYS A 133 -6.53 -1.84 4.89
N GLY A 134 -5.24 -1.54 5.02
CA GLY A 134 -4.60 -0.37 4.41
C GLY A 134 -4.62 -0.44 2.88
N CYS A 135 -5.64 0.14 2.28
CA CYS A 135 -5.55 0.78 0.96
C CYS A 135 -5.50 2.28 1.23
N GLY A 136 -4.36 2.90 0.95
CA GLY A 136 -4.19 4.35 1.04
C GLY A 136 -5.07 5.05 0.01
N SER A 137 -6.22 5.54 0.45
CA SER A 137 -6.92 6.75 -0.03
C SER A 137 -8.04 7.02 1.00
N GLY A 138 -8.08 8.25 1.50
CA GLY A 138 -8.67 8.61 2.79
C GLY A 138 -10.13 8.22 3.06
N SER A 139 -10.43 8.25 4.36
CA SER A 139 -11.74 8.28 5.01
C SER A 139 -12.58 6.98 5.06
N GLY A 140 -12.87 6.54 6.30
CA GLY A 140 -14.02 5.67 6.59
C GLY A 140 -13.67 4.25 7.03
N GLY A 141 -13.51 4.04 8.34
CA GLY A 141 -13.32 2.73 8.96
C GLY A 141 -14.42 1.72 8.58
N CYS A 142 -13.99 0.57 8.05
CA CYS A 142 -14.85 -0.57 7.76
C CYS A 142 -14.98 -1.44 9.03
N GLY A 143 -16.06 -1.24 9.79
CA GLY A 143 -16.38 -2.05 10.97
C GLY A 143 -16.87 -3.46 10.60
N CYS A 144 -15.99 -4.44 10.68
CA CYS A 144 -16.34 -5.85 10.66
C CYS A 144 -16.73 -6.30 12.08
N GLN A 145 -18.02 -6.41 12.37
CA GLN A 145 -18.50 -7.24 13.48
C GLN A 145 -18.56 -8.68 12.97
N ALA A 146 -17.69 -9.53 13.50
CA ALA A 146 -17.87 -10.98 13.44
C ALA A 146 -18.91 -11.37 14.50
N SER A 147 -19.93 -12.13 14.09
CA SER A 147 -20.62 -13.07 14.96
C SER A 147 -19.97 -14.42 14.81
#